data_AF-A0A945WF45-F1
#
_entry.id   AF-A0A945WF45-F1
#
_cell.length_a   1.000
_cell.length_b   1.000
_cell.length_c   1.000
_cell.angle_alpha   90.00
_cell.angle_beta   90.00
_cell.angle_gamma   90.00
#
_symmetry.space_group_name_H-M   'P 1'
#
loop_
_entity.id
_entity.type
_entity.pdbx_description
1 polymer ?
#
loop_
_entity_poly.entity_id
_entity_poly.type
_entity_poly.pdbx_seq_one_letter_code
_entity_poly.pdbx_strand_id
1 'polypeptide(L)' 'MKRINLLFAAVALFGMISLNSCSKCQTCSDCPDDITLYDDAGNEVSETEVCEDDAASKEEFDQGIALIEAFGCTCK' A
#
# COMPACT_ATOMS: atom_id res chain seq x y z
N MET A 1 -24.77 -16.66 19.43
CA MET A 1 -23.46 -17.20 19.05
C MET A 1 -22.54 -16.01 18.79
N LYS A 2 -21.48 -15.86 19.61
CA LYS A 2 -20.55 -14.72 19.58
C LYS A 2 -19.84 -14.68 18.22
N ARG A 3 -20.04 -13.60 17.46
CA ARG A 3 -19.25 -13.28 16.27
C ARG A 3 -17.84 -12.95 16.76
N ILE A 4 -16.89 -13.84 16.52
CA ILE A 4 -15.47 -13.59 16.78
C ILE A 4 -15.02 -12.68 15.64
N ASN A 5 -14.90 -11.38 15.91
CA ASN A 5 -14.27 -10.42 15.00
C ASN A 5 -12.75 -10.64 15.10
N LEU A 6 -12.20 -11.44 14.18
CA LEU A 6 -10.76 -11.45 13.95
C LEU A 6 -10.41 -10.13 13.24
N LEU A 7 -9.85 -9.19 14.00
CA LEU A 7 -9.20 -8.00 13.46
C LEU A 7 -7.87 -8.46 12.82
N PHE A 8 -7.88 -8.67 11.50
CA PHE A 8 -6.65 -8.87 10.73
C PHE A 8 -6.11 -7.48 10.38
N ALA A 9 -5.28 -6.90 11.26
CA ALA A 9 -4.51 -5.71 10.91
C ALA A 9 -3.40 -6.12 9.93
N ALA A 10 -3.67 -6.04 8.63
CA ALA A 10 -2.65 -6.15 7.61
C ALA A 10 -1.93 -4.80 7.52
N VAL A 11 -0.75 -4.71 8.14
CA VAL A 11 0.07 -3.50 8.07
C VAL A 11 0.88 -3.56 6.77
N ALA A 12 0.41 -2.85 5.74
CA ALA A 12 1.19 -2.62 4.53
C ALA A 12 2.20 -1.48 4.82
N LEU A 13 3.38 -1.84 5.35
CA LEU A 13 4.51 -0.91 5.49
C LEU A 13 5.22 -0.78 4.13
N PHE A 14 4.70 0.10 3.27
CA PHE A 14 5.45 0.62 2.14
C PHE A 14 5.77 2.08 2.45
N GLY A 15 6.80 2.26 3.27
CA GLY A 15 7.41 3.57 3.42
C GLY A 15 8.79 3.53 2.83
N MET A 16 9.00 4.15 1.66
CA MET A 16 10.22 4.88 1.31
C MET A 16 9.90 6.00 0.29
N ILE A 17 10.26 7.24 0.66
CA ILE A 17 10.85 8.32 -0.15
C ILE A 17 10.02 8.92 -1.31
N SER A 18 9.00 9.70 -0.95
CA SER A 18 8.37 10.70 -1.84
C SER A 18 9.28 11.92 -2.14
N LEU A 19 10.23 11.83 -3.08
CA LEU A 19 10.85 13.02 -3.72
C LEU A 19 11.47 12.71 -5.10
N ASN A 20 10.72 12.38 -6.15
CA ASN A 20 11.13 12.69 -7.54
C ASN A 20 9.99 12.56 -8.55
N SER A 21 9.62 13.70 -9.17
CA SER A 21 8.59 13.88 -10.20
C SER A 21 8.91 13.21 -11.57
N CYS A 22 9.68 12.12 -11.61
CA CYS A 22 10.03 11.39 -12.84
C CYS A 22 10.02 9.86 -12.68
N SER A 23 9.60 9.35 -11.52
CA SER A 23 9.58 7.92 -11.19
C SER A 23 8.23 7.30 -11.56
N LYS A 24 8.20 6.06 -12.05
CA LYS A 24 6.93 5.34 -12.28
C LYS A 24 6.32 4.98 -10.92
N CYS A 25 5.54 5.91 -10.39
CA CYS A 25 4.79 5.70 -9.17
C CYS A 25 3.35 5.30 -9.50
N GLN A 26 2.79 4.41 -8.68
CA GLN A 26 1.38 4.07 -8.69
C GLN A 26 0.75 4.51 -7.38
N THR A 27 -0.40 5.16 -7.48
CA THR A 27 -1.20 5.53 -6.33
C THR A 27 -2.15 4.37 -6.04
N CYS A 28 -2.00 3.77 -4.85
CA CYS A 28 -2.89 2.75 -4.33
C CYS A 28 -3.93 3.37 -3.41
N SER A 29 -5.20 3.17 -3.73
CA SER A 29 -6.36 3.70 -3.01
C SER A 29 -7.54 2.72 -3.13
N ASP A 30 -8.75 3.15 -2.76
CA ASP A 30 -9.98 2.33 -2.86
C ASP A 30 -9.86 0.97 -2.11
N CYS A 31 -9.15 0.95 -0.99
CA CYS A 31 -9.06 -0.22 -0.13
C CYS A 31 -10.38 -0.49 0.61
N PRO A 32 -10.68 -1.77 0.93
CA PRO A 32 -11.83 -2.10 1.78
C PRO A 32 -11.68 -1.49 3.18
N ASP A 33 -12.80 -1.24 3.87
CA ASP A 33 -12.85 -0.57 5.20
C ASP A 33 -11.97 -1.25 6.28
N ASP A 34 -11.62 -2.51 6.07
CA ASP A 34 -10.78 -3.31 6.98
C ASP A 34 -9.27 -3.12 6.74
N ILE A 35 -8.88 -2.34 5.72
CA ILE A 35 -7.50 -2.07 5.34
C ILE A 35 -7.20 -0.59 5.52
N THR A 36 -6.20 -0.31 6.34
CA THR A 36 -5.71 1.04 6.60
C THR A 36 -4.39 1.25 5.87
N LEU A 37 -4.33 2.29 5.03
CA LEU A 37 -3.09 2.71 4.38
C LEU A 37 -2.37 3.70 5.29
N TYR A 38 -1.04 3.61 5.30
CA TYR A 38 -0.18 4.51 6.04
C TYR A 38 0.83 5.17 5.10
N ASP A 39 1.13 6.43 5.36
CA ASP A 39 2.24 7.13 4.71
C ASP A 39 3.60 6.76 5.36
N ASP A 40 4.69 7.23 4.76
CA ASP A 40 6.05 7.11 5.28
C ASP A 40 6.24 7.64 6.71
N ALA A 41 5.40 8.58 7.13
CA ALA A 41 5.43 9.19 8.44
C ALA A 41 4.55 8.45 9.47
N GLY A 42 3.92 7.33 9.06
CA GLY A 42 3.06 6.51 9.90
C GLY A 42 1.68 7.12 10.16
N ASN A 43 1.26 8.10 9.36
CA ASN A 43 -0.08 8.66 9.42
C ASN A 43 -1.02 7.82 8.55
N GLU A 44 -2.25 7.64 9.04
CA GLU A 44 -3.32 7.06 8.25
C GLU A 44 -3.66 7.99 7.08
N VAL A 45 -3.65 7.43 5.88
CA VAL A 45 -3.94 8.13 4.63
C VAL A 45 -5.00 7.36 3.84
N SER A 46 -5.75 8.07 3.01
CA SER A 46 -6.74 7.45 2.11
C SER A 46 -6.11 6.83 0.86
N GLU A 47 -4.87 7.19 0.57
CA GLU A 47 -4.10 6.73 -0.59
C GLU A 47 -2.62 6.68 -0.23
N THR A 48 -1.90 5.70 -0.76
CA THR A 48 -0.44 5.57 -0.62
C THR A 48 0.20 5.51 -1.99
N GLU A 49 1.38 6.08 -2.14
CA GLU A 49 2.12 6.08 -3.39
C GLU A 49 3.26 5.07 -3.31
N VAL A 50 3.32 4.15 -4.27
CA VAL A 50 4.38 3.17 -4.38
C VAL A 50 5.16 3.49 -5.64
N CYS A 51 6.46 3.75 -5.54
CA CYS A 51 7.31 4.08 -6.69
C CYS A 51 8.26 2.92 -7.05
N GLU A 52 8.46 2.71 -8.36
CA GLU A 52 9.40 1.70 -8.87
C GLU A 52 10.83 1.94 -8.38
N ASP A 53 11.20 3.20 -8.13
CA ASP A 53 12.54 3.59 -7.66
C ASP A 53 12.79 3.25 -6.18
N ASP A 54 11.74 3.03 -5.39
CA ASP A 54 11.85 2.59 -3.99
C ASP A 54 12.02 1.07 -3.86
N ALA A 55 11.77 0.33 -4.95
CA ALA A 55 11.99 -1.10 -5.00
C ALA A 55 13.43 -1.41 -5.44
N ALA A 56 14.04 -2.47 -4.89
CA ALA A 56 15.37 -2.87 -5.33
C ALA A 56 15.35 -3.49 -6.75
N SER A 57 14.17 -3.86 -7.24
CA SER A 57 13.95 -4.33 -8.60
C SER A 57 12.49 -4.11 -9.03
N LYS A 58 12.26 -4.08 -10.34
CA LYS A 58 10.92 -4.06 -10.93
C LYS A 58 10.02 -5.20 -10.43
N GLU A 59 10.59 -6.36 -10.18
CA GLU A 59 9.84 -7.51 -9.66
C GLU A 59 9.33 -7.25 -8.24
N GLU A 60 10.11 -6.60 -7.40
CA GLU A 60 9.74 -6.24 -6.03
C GLU A 60 8.67 -5.13 -6.01
N PHE A 61 8.75 -4.18 -6.96
CA PHE A 61 7.68 -3.21 -7.22
C PHE A 61 6.37 -3.89 -7.64
N ASP A 62 6.43 -4.75 -8.67
CA ASP A 62 5.25 -5.45 -9.18
C ASP A 62 4.64 -6.37 -8.10
N GLN A 63 5.46 -6.98 -7.24
CA GLN A 63 5.01 -7.76 -6.07
C GLN A 63 4.37 -6.90 -4.98
N GLY A 64 4.91 -5.71 -4.70
CA GLY A 64 4.33 -4.75 -3.75
C GLY A 64 2.94 -4.29 -4.17
N ILE A 65 2.80 -3.91 -5.45
CA ILE A 65 1.50 -3.57 -6.04
C ILE A 65 0.54 -4.76 -5.98
N ALA A 66 0.97 -5.94 -6.43
CA ALA A 66 0.13 -7.13 -6.43
C ALA A 66 -0.32 -7.54 -5.01
N LEU A 67 0.50 -7.30 -3.99
CA LEU A 67 0.14 -7.56 -2.60
C LEU A 67 -0.92 -6.56 -2.12
N ILE A 68 -0.76 -5.27 -2.40
CA ILE A 68 -1.74 -4.23 -2.05
C ILE A 68 -3.06 -4.49 -2.76
N GLU A 69 -3.04 -4.86 -4.04
CA GLU A 69 -4.22 -5.27 -4.80
C GLU A 69 -4.83 -6.59 -4.28
N ALA A 70 -4.01 -7.53 -3.82
CA ALA A 70 -4.49 -8.76 -3.19
C ALA A 70 -5.23 -8.51 -1.86
N PHE A 71 -4.91 -7.41 -1.16
CA PHE A 71 -5.69 -6.93 -0.02
C PHE A 71 -7.01 -6.25 -0.41
N GLY A 72 -7.27 -6.06 -1.71
CA GLY A 72 -8.50 -5.50 -2.25
C GLY A 72 -8.42 -4.00 -2.56
N CYS A 73 -7.25 -3.39 -2.45
CA CYS A 73 -7.02 -2.02 -2.91
C CYS A 73 -6.87 -1.96 -4.43
N THR A 74 -6.93 -0.76 -5.01
CA THR A 74 -6.70 -0.51 -6.43
C THR A 74 -5.49 0.40 -6.60
N CYS A 75 -4.49 -0.02 -7.38
CA CYS A 75 -3.31 0.79 -7.70
C CYS A 75 -3.36 1.29 -9.15
N LYS A 76 -3.03 2.57 -9.41
CA LYS A 76 -3.11 3.21 -10.73
C LYS A 76 -1.92 4.11 -11.02
#